data_AF-A0A3M1XYV1-F1
#
_entry.id   AF-A0A3M1XYV1-F1
#
_cell.length_a   1.000
_cell.length_b   1.000
_cell.length_c   1.000
_cell.angle_alpha   90.00
_cell.angle_beta   90.00
_cell.angle_gamma   90.00
#
_symmetry.space_group_name_H-M   'P 1'
#
loop_
_entity.id
_entity.type
_entity.pdbx_description
1 polymer ?
#
loop_
_entity_poly.entity_id
_entity_poly.type
_entity_poly.pdbx_seq_one_letter_code
_entity_poly.pdbx_strand_id
1 'polypeptide(L)'
;PITTLAGDLEHYTVETLSDHVTRIDRYSDLRAAAWYAAGRKPRRGAGTWAGLVRFVSLYLLKGGWRDGWEGFWLCRFSGWALYLAHAKLRVRYRQQHSGENHSPQP
;
A
#
# COMPACT_ATOMS: atom_id res chain seq x y z
N PRO A 1 -23.71 25.30 -29.59
CA PRO A 1 -22.51 25.17 -30.46
C PRO A 1 -21.39 24.41 -29.75
N ILE A 2 -21.01 23.24 -30.27
CA ILE A 2 -19.90 22.45 -29.74
C ILE A 2 -18.67 22.71 -30.60
N THR A 3 -17.62 23.25 -29.97
CA THR A 3 -16.31 23.46 -30.58
C THR A 3 -15.45 22.24 -30.28
N THR A 4 -14.95 21.59 -31.34
CA THR A 4 -13.90 20.57 -31.27
C THR A 4 -12.54 21.28 -31.21
N LEU A 5 -11.81 21.06 -30.12
CA LEU A 5 -10.46 21.60 -29.95
C LEU A 5 -9.46 20.62 -30.56
N ALA A 6 -8.75 21.04 -31.61
CA ALA A 6 -7.69 20.27 -32.26
C ALA A 6 -6.43 20.29 -31.38
N GLY A 7 -6.35 19.36 -30.44
CA GLY A 7 -5.13 19.01 -29.73
C GLY A 7 -5.06 17.49 -29.68
N ASP A 8 -3.91 16.93 -30.01
CA ASP A 8 -3.63 15.52 -29.76
C ASP A 8 -3.65 15.34 -28.24
N LEU A 9 -4.81 14.95 -27.71
CA LEU A 9 -4.95 14.53 -26.34
C LEU A 9 -4.27 13.16 -26.28
N GLU A 10 -2.96 13.17 -26.05
CA GLU A 10 -2.27 12.03 -25.45
C GLU A 10 -2.98 11.73 -24.14
N HIS A 11 -4.01 10.90 -24.23
CA HIS A 11 -4.81 10.40 -23.13
C HIS A 11 -3.95 9.38 -22.39
N TYR A 12 -2.87 9.85 -21.75
CA TYR A 12 -2.12 9.08 -20.78
C TYR A 12 -3.04 8.86 -19.60
N THR A 13 -3.78 7.77 -19.73
CA THR A 13 -4.80 7.30 -18.81
C THR A 13 -4.06 6.73 -17.60
N VAL A 14 -3.46 7.58 -16.78
CA VAL A 14 -2.87 7.18 -15.48
C VAL A 14 -1.86 6.01 -15.60
N GLU A 15 -0.80 6.16 -16.40
CA GLU A 15 0.04 5.02 -16.81
C GLU A 15 1.52 5.07 -16.35
N THR A 16 1.85 5.90 -15.35
CA THR A 16 3.21 5.88 -14.80
C THR A 16 3.27 5.01 -13.55
N LEU A 17 4.22 4.07 -13.51
CA LEU A 17 4.55 3.27 -12.33
C LEU A 17 4.67 4.14 -11.06
N SER A 18 5.14 5.38 -11.19
CA SER A 18 5.20 6.37 -10.11
C SER A 18 3.86 6.73 -9.49
N ASP A 19 2.77 6.90 -10.27
CA ASP A 19 1.46 7.19 -9.69
C ASP A 19 0.93 5.97 -8.92
N HIS A 20 1.18 4.77 -9.46
CA HIS A 20 0.83 3.53 -8.77
C HIS A 20 1.56 3.40 -7.42
N VAL A 21 2.87 3.70 -7.39
CA VAL A 21 3.66 3.72 -6.15
C VAL A 21 3.16 4.80 -5.19
N THR A 22 2.85 6.00 -5.67
CA THR A 22 2.33 7.11 -4.85
C THR A 22 0.99 6.75 -4.20
N ARG A 23 0.09 6.10 -4.95
CA ARG A 23 -1.16 5.57 -4.41
C ARG A 23 -0.91 4.49 -3.36
N ILE A 24 -0.07 3.50 -3.66
CA ILE A 24 0.30 2.45 -2.69
C ILE A 24 0.83 3.08 -1.41
N ASP A 25 1.68 4.09 -1.54
CA ASP A 25 2.27 4.78 -0.41
C ASP A 25 1.19 5.45 0.47
N ARG A 26 0.33 6.26 -0.14
CA ARG A 26 -0.81 6.92 0.53
C ARG A 26 -1.76 5.92 1.21
N TYR A 27 -2.17 4.88 0.49
CA TYR A 27 -3.08 3.87 1.03
C TYR A 27 -2.43 3.05 2.15
N SER A 28 -1.16 2.71 2.02
CA SER A 28 -0.43 1.98 3.07
C SER A 28 -0.29 2.83 4.34
N ASP A 29 -0.17 4.15 4.21
CA ASP A 29 -0.16 5.07 5.36
C ASP A 29 -1.49 5.16 6.07
N LEU A 30 -2.59 5.33 5.33
CA LEU A 30 -3.94 5.34 5.91
C LEU A 30 -4.24 4.03 6.63
N ARG A 31 -3.82 2.91 6.03
CA ARG A 31 -4.02 1.57 6.60
C ARG A 31 -3.18 1.37 7.86
N ALA A 32 -1.94 1.85 7.88
CA ALA A 32 -1.10 1.85 9.07
C ALA A 32 -1.70 2.74 10.18
N ALA A 33 -2.26 3.90 9.84
CA ALA A 33 -2.96 4.79 10.77
C ALA A 33 -4.15 4.08 11.42
N ALA A 34 -5.00 3.47 10.61
CA ALA A 34 -6.18 2.77 11.09
C ALA A 34 -5.81 1.58 11.99
N TRP A 35 -4.79 0.80 11.63
CA TRP A 35 -4.32 -0.31 12.46
C TRP A 35 -3.70 0.14 13.77
N TYR A 36 -2.98 1.26 13.75
CA TYR A 36 -2.43 1.87 14.95
C TYR A 36 -3.54 2.35 15.88
N ALA A 37 -4.54 3.07 15.35
CA ALA A 37 -5.72 3.52 16.10
C ALA A 37 -6.54 2.34 16.67
N ALA A 38 -6.57 1.21 15.97
CA ALA A 38 -7.19 -0.03 16.44
C ALA A 38 -6.35 -0.80 17.49
N GLY A 39 -5.21 -0.26 17.93
CA GLY A 39 -4.34 -0.89 18.94
C GLY A 39 -3.59 -2.13 18.44
N ARG A 40 -3.46 -2.31 17.12
CA ARG A 40 -2.85 -3.52 16.55
C ARG A 40 -1.33 -3.50 16.72
N LYS A 41 -0.83 -4.36 17.61
CA LYS A 41 0.61 -4.49 17.87
C LYS A 41 1.39 -5.04 16.66
N PRO A 42 2.53 -4.43 16.27
CA PRO A 42 3.33 -4.89 15.14
C PRO A 42 4.14 -6.12 15.55
N ARG A 43 3.80 -7.28 15.00
CA ARG A 43 4.60 -8.52 15.20
C ARG A 43 5.80 -8.55 14.25
N ARG A 44 6.93 -9.10 14.71
CA ARG A 44 8.11 -9.38 13.86
C ARG A 44 7.72 -10.40 12.78
N GLY A 45 8.12 -10.18 11.53
CA GLY A 45 7.78 -11.05 10.40
C GLY A 45 6.33 -11.00 9.88
N ALA A 46 5.37 -10.47 10.65
CA ALA A 46 3.96 -10.47 10.24
C ALA A 46 3.68 -9.71 8.94
N GLY A 47 4.45 -8.67 8.62
CA GLY A 47 4.31 -7.94 7.36
C GLY A 47 4.67 -8.80 6.14
N THR A 48 5.78 -9.53 6.21
CA THR A 48 6.24 -10.41 5.12
C THR A 48 5.26 -11.56 4.93
N TRP A 49 4.84 -12.20 6.02
CA TRP A 49 3.85 -13.27 5.96
C TRP A 49 2.51 -12.77 5.41
N ALA A 50 2.02 -11.63 5.89
CA ALA A 50 0.76 -11.06 5.40
C ALA A 50 0.84 -10.72 3.91
N GLY A 51 1.94 -10.14 3.44
CA GLY A 51 2.17 -9.85 2.02
C GLY A 51 2.19 -11.10 1.15
N LEU A 52 2.89 -12.16 1.59
CA LEU A 52 2.94 -13.45 0.89
C LEU A 52 1.56 -14.13 0.86
N VAL A 53 0.88 -14.21 2.01
CA VAL A 53 -0.48 -14.78 2.07
C VAL A 53 -1.43 -14.00 1.16
N ARG A 54 -1.33 -12.66 1.13
CA ARG A 54 -2.12 -11.81 0.24
C ARG A 54 -1.83 -12.10 -1.23
N PHE A 55 -0.57 -12.22 -1.60
CA PHE A 55 -0.15 -12.59 -2.96
C PHE A 55 -0.72 -13.95 -3.36
N VAL A 56 -0.45 -14.99 -2.56
CA VAL A 56 -0.91 -16.36 -2.83
C VAL A 56 -2.44 -16.43 -2.88
N SER A 57 -3.14 -15.73 -1.98
CA SER A 57 -4.60 -15.67 -2.00
C SER A 57 -5.13 -15.01 -3.28
N LEU A 58 -4.51 -13.91 -3.73
CA LEU A 58 -4.96 -13.25 -4.95
C LEU A 58 -4.62 -14.07 -6.20
N TYR A 59 -3.43 -14.67 -6.22
CA TYR A 59 -2.91 -15.39 -7.37
C TYR A 59 -3.62 -16.74 -7.55
N LEU A 60 -3.75 -17.54 -6.48
CA LEU A 60 -4.37 -18.86 -6.52
C LEU A 60 -5.89 -18.81 -6.33
N LEU A 61 -6.40 -18.16 -5.27
CA LEU A 61 -7.84 -18.22 -4.94
C LEU A 61 -8.68 -17.32 -5.84
N LYS A 62 -8.14 -16.16 -6.22
CA LYS A 62 -8.82 -15.21 -7.12
C LYS A 62 -8.53 -15.45 -8.59
N GLY A 63 -7.74 -16.47 -8.91
CA GLY A 63 -7.45 -16.82 -10.29
C GLY A 63 -6.57 -15.80 -11.00
N GLY A 64 -5.77 -14.99 -10.29
CA GLY A 64 -4.89 -14.00 -10.93
C GLY A 64 -3.87 -14.60 -11.91
N TRP A 65 -3.60 -15.91 -11.79
CA TRP A 65 -2.83 -16.65 -12.80
C TRP A 65 -3.51 -16.73 -14.18
N ARG A 66 -4.85 -16.58 -14.24
CA ARG A 66 -5.63 -16.57 -15.49
C ARG A 66 -5.47 -15.29 -16.29
N ASP A 67 -5.14 -14.19 -15.61
CA ASP A 67 -4.84 -12.89 -16.23
C ASP A 67 -3.37 -12.81 -16.71
N GLY A 68 -2.61 -13.90 -16.58
CA GLY A 68 -1.24 -14.00 -17.08
C GLY A 68 -0.26 -13.04 -16.40
N TRP A 69 0.47 -12.26 -17.19
CA TRP A 69 1.55 -11.38 -16.73
C TRP A 69 1.05 -10.21 -15.88
N GLU A 70 -0.09 -9.62 -16.25
CA GLU A 70 -0.69 -8.48 -15.54
C GLU A 70 -1.19 -8.90 -14.16
N GLY A 71 -1.81 -10.08 -14.08
CA GLY A 71 -2.27 -10.68 -12.83
C GLY A 71 -1.13 -10.93 -11.84
N PHE A 72 0.04 -11.36 -12.32
CA PHE A 72 1.23 -11.53 -11.48
C PHE A 72 1.67 -10.21 -10.85
N TRP A 73 1.81 -9.15 -11.66
CA TRP A 73 2.20 -7.82 -11.16
C TRP A 73 1.18 -7.23 -10.21
N LEU A 74 -0.12 -7.36 -10.50
CA LEU A 74 -1.20 -6.89 -9.63
C LEU A 74 -1.14 -7.56 -8.26
N CYS A 75 -0.97 -8.89 -8.24
CA CYS A 75 -0.82 -9.65 -6.99
C CYS A 75 0.44 -9.20 -6.23
N ARG A 76 1.55 -8.98 -6.95
CA ARG A 76 2.84 -8.54 -6.38
C ARG A 76 2.77 -7.14 -5.76
N PHE A 77 2.15 -6.19 -6.44
CA PHE A 77 1.91 -4.83 -5.93
C PHE A 77 0.96 -4.85 -4.73
N SER A 78 -0.09 -5.67 -4.79
CA SER A 78 -1.03 -5.84 -3.68
C SER A 78 -0.37 -6.39 -2.42
N GLY A 79 0.49 -7.40 -2.56
CA GLY A 79 1.29 -7.93 -1.45
C GLY A 79 2.28 -6.91 -0.91
N TRP A 80 2.92 -6.16 -1.80
CA TRP A 80 3.85 -5.08 -1.43
C TRP A 80 3.19 -3.96 -0.63
N ALA A 81 2.02 -3.49 -1.08
CA ALA A 81 1.26 -2.46 -0.38
C ALA A 81 0.90 -2.89 1.05
N LEU A 82 0.55 -4.16 1.24
CA LEU A 82 0.24 -4.71 2.56
C LEU A 82 1.49 -4.82 3.44
N TYR A 83 2.61 -5.25 2.85
CA TYR A 83 3.89 -5.27 3.53
C TYR A 83 4.30 -3.87 4.00
N LEU A 84 4.19 -2.86 3.14
CA LEU A 84 4.48 -1.46 3.47
C LEU A 84 3.59 -0.95 4.61
N ALA A 85 2.29 -1.25 4.60
CA ALA A 85 1.39 -0.87 5.68
C ALA A 85 1.85 -1.45 7.03
N HIS A 86 2.32 -2.69 7.04
CA HIS A 86 2.89 -3.32 8.25
C HIS A 86 4.23 -2.72 8.67
N ALA A 87 5.09 -2.36 7.71
CA ALA A 87 6.36 -1.68 7.98
C ALA A 87 6.11 -0.28 8.59
N LYS A 88 5.23 0.52 7.98
CA LYS A 88 4.82 1.85 8.46
C LYS A 88 4.19 1.77 9.85
N LEU A 89 3.33 0.77 10.11
CA LEU A 89 2.79 0.52 11.45
C LEU A 89 3.92 0.34 12.49
N ARG A 90 4.95 -0.46 12.17
CA ARG A 90 6.08 -0.69 13.07
C ARG A 90 6.88 0.59 13.33
N VAL A 91 7.07 1.43 12.31
CA VAL A 91 7.74 2.74 12.45
C VAL A 91 6.95 3.65 13.37
N ARG A 92 5.62 3.74 13.21
CA ARG A 92 4.76 4.57 14.07
C ARG A 92 4.83 4.16 15.55
N TYR A 93 4.78 2.86 15.84
CA TYR A 93 4.97 2.36 17.21
C TYR A 93 6.36 2.69 17.79
N ARG A 94 7.40 2.72 16.95
CA ARG A 94 8.75 3.12 17.39
C ARG A 94 8.83 4.63 17.67
N GLN A 95 8.26 5.45 16.80
CA GLN A 95 8.26 6.92 16.94
C GLN A 95 7.49 7.38 18.18
N GLN A 96 6.36 6.74 18.50
CA GLN A 96 5.62 7.04 19.72
C GLN A 96 6.40 6.71 20.99
N HIS A 97 7.08 5.56 21.04
CA HIS A 97 7.99 5.23 22.14
C HIS A 97 9.14 6.23 22.31
N SER A 98 9.55 6.93 21.24
CA SER A 98 10.54 8.01 21.30
C SER A 98 9.94 9.37 21.65
N GLY A 99 8.69 9.64 21.26
CA GLY A 99 7.97 10.89 21.56
C GLY A 99 7.39 10.95 22.97
N GLU A 100 7.05 9.81 23.58
CA GLU A 100 6.57 9.74 24.96
C GLU A 100 7.68 10.04 25.98
N ASN A 101 8.95 9.87 25.60
CA ASN A 101 10.11 10.32 26.36
C ASN A 101 10.37 11.83 26.32
N HIS A 102 9.57 12.63 25.58
CA HIS A 102 9.71 14.08 25.47
C HIS A 102 8.47 14.85 25.98
N SER A 103 7.75 14.30 26.96
CA SER A 103 6.81 15.14 27.72
C SER A 103 7.63 16.08 28.63
N PRO A 104 7.53 17.41 28.51
CA PRO A 104 8.02 18.31 29.55
C PRO A 104 7.19 18.03 30.79
N GLN A 105 7.85 17.51 31.83
CA GLN A 105 7.29 17.45 33.18
C GLN A 105 6.90 18.88 33.59
N PRO A 106 5.68 19.13 34.12
CA PRO A 106 5.35 20.41 34.74
C PRO A 106 6.15 20.66 36.02
#